data_AF-A0A699H1A4-F1
#
_entry.id   AF-A0A699H1A4-F1
#
_cell.length_a   1.000
_cell.length_b   1.000
_cell.length_c   1.000
_cell.angle_alpha   90.00
_cell.angle_beta   90.00
_cell.angle_gamma   90.00
#
_symmetry.space_group_name_H-M   'P 1'
#
loop_
_entity.id
_entity.type
_entity.pdbx_description
1 polymer ?
#
loop_
_entity_poly.entity_id
_entity_poly.type
_entity_poly.pdbx_seq_one_letter_code
_entity_poly.pdbx_strand_id
1 'polypeptide(L)'
;MSPGKSSSPVLLFIVVMEEAVPKRVSSPQSGIICVQGYRVKSINAPILEAIFKKHSDIAAKCVFPDAMRMYLLEAVCEIVGRIKTNEVSNFISKMEEIENQVSVAEVAKMNVAWLRAYLEAIHKMNKAQKCQLHLWK
;
A
#
# COMPACT_ATOMS: atom_id res chain seq x y z
N MET A 1 26.31 0.26 26.80
CA MET A 1 25.73 -0.71 25.85
C MET A 1 24.33 -0.21 25.49
N SER A 2 24.19 0.56 24.42
CA SER A 2 22.88 1.12 24.04
C SER A 2 22.02 0.04 23.39
N PRO A 3 20.73 -0.09 23.72
CA PRO A 3 19.83 -0.97 23.00
C PRO A 3 19.58 -0.36 21.62
N GLY A 4 20.09 -1.01 20.58
CA GLY A 4 19.78 -0.66 19.19
C GLY A 4 18.27 -0.75 19.00
N LYS A 5 17.63 0.37 18.69
CA LYS A 5 16.21 0.42 18.30
C LYS A 5 16.07 -0.45 17.04
N SER A 6 15.44 -1.61 17.15
CA SER A 6 15.04 -2.39 15.98
C SER A 6 13.93 -1.60 15.27
N SER A 7 14.34 -0.70 14.37
CA SER A 7 13.40 -0.05 13.47
C SER A 7 12.80 -1.15 12.59
N SER A 8 11.55 -1.52 12.86
CA SER A 8 10.82 -2.49 12.05
C SER A 8 10.83 -2.00 10.60
N PRO A 9 11.13 -2.85 9.60
CA PRO A 9 11.07 -2.47 8.18
C PRO A 9 9.71 -1.89 7.78
N VAL A 10 8.64 -2.34 8.47
CA VAL A 10 7.27 -1.82 8.36
C VAL A 10 7.19 -0.37 8.83
N LEU A 11 7.76 -0.07 10.01
CA LEU A 11 7.83 1.30 10.52
C LEU A 11 8.70 2.18 9.63
N LEU A 12 9.82 1.68 9.11
CA LEU A 12 10.65 2.43 8.18
C LEU A 12 9.90 2.74 6.88
N PHE A 13 9.15 1.77 6.34
CA PHE A 13 8.36 1.99 5.12
C PHE A 13 7.20 2.96 5.33
N ILE A 14 6.53 2.89 6.47
CA ILE A 14 5.49 3.84 6.90
C ILE A 14 6.10 5.24 7.04
N VAL A 15 7.19 5.39 7.81
CA VAL A 15 7.89 6.67 8.02
C VAL A 15 8.35 7.28 6.69
N VAL A 16 8.90 6.48 5.77
CA VAL A 16 9.30 6.94 4.42
C VAL A 16 8.11 7.37 3.57
N MET A 17 6.91 6.84 3.80
CA MET A 17 5.67 7.23 3.12
C MET A 17 4.91 8.36 3.86
N GLU A 18 5.32 8.73 5.07
CA GLU A 18 4.64 9.69 5.96
C GLU A 18 5.13 11.13 5.76
N GLU A 19 6.34 11.34 5.23
CA GLU A 19 6.90 12.68 4.97
C GLU A 19 6.20 13.49 3.86
N ALA A 20 5.06 13.03 3.32
CA ALA A 20 4.37 13.67 2.19
C ALA A 20 2.90 14.05 2.45
N VAL A 21 2.36 13.94 3.67
CA VAL A 21 0.91 14.20 3.90
C VAL A 21 0.68 15.39 4.85
N PRO A 22 -0.01 16.46 4.41
CA PRO A 22 -0.43 17.54 5.29
C PRO A 22 -1.44 17.07 6.35
N LYS A 23 -1.32 17.62 7.56
CA LYS A 23 -2.23 17.42 8.70
C LYS A 23 -3.66 17.90 8.35
N ARG A 24 -4.65 17.05 8.64
CA ARG A 24 -6.09 17.11 8.27
C ARG A 24 -6.75 18.50 8.34
N VAL A 25 -7.60 18.85 7.36
CA VAL A 25 -8.93 19.52 7.54
C VAL A 25 -9.85 19.27 6.32
N SER A 26 -11.15 19.08 6.63
CA SER A 26 -12.38 19.16 5.81
C SER A 26 -12.81 17.96 4.96
N SER A 27 -14.09 17.61 5.18
CA SER A 27 -15.02 16.71 4.45
C SER A 27 -14.48 16.01 3.19
N PRO A 28 -14.68 14.68 3.03
CA PRO A 28 -14.40 14.05 1.75
C PRO A 28 -15.33 14.66 0.70
N GLN A 29 -14.83 15.63 -0.08
CA GLN A 29 -15.43 15.98 -1.35
C GLN A 29 -15.43 14.68 -2.14
N SER A 30 -16.57 13.99 -2.20
CA SER A 30 -16.78 12.75 -2.95
C SER A 30 -16.73 13.05 -4.44
N GLY A 31 -15.56 13.45 -4.92
CA GLY A 31 -15.29 13.83 -6.30
C GLY A 31 -14.18 12.99 -6.88
N ILE A 32 -14.20 12.88 -8.21
CA ILE A 32 -13.11 12.30 -8.99
C ILE A 32 -12.18 13.45 -9.38
N ILE A 33 -10.89 13.31 -9.10
CA ILE A 33 -9.86 14.29 -9.47
C ILE A 33 -8.79 13.63 -10.33
N CYS A 34 -7.98 14.45 -11.03
CA CYS A 34 -6.94 13.97 -11.91
C CYS A 34 -5.56 14.11 -11.27
N VAL A 35 -4.81 13.01 -11.17
CA VAL A 35 -3.43 12.97 -10.69
C VAL A 35 -2.56 12.45 -11.83
N GLN A 36 -1.68 13.31 -12.36
CA GLN A 36 -0.79 12.99 -13.49
C GLN A 36 -1.49 12.29 -14.67
N GLY A 37 -2.72 12.71 -15.00
CA GLY A 37 -3.50 12.13 -16.10
C GLY A 37 -4.44 10.98 -15.71
N TYR A 38 -4.36 10.48 -14.47
CA TYR A 38 -5.24 9.43 -13.97
C TYR A 38 -6.38 9.99 -13.13
N ARG A 39 -7.61 9.60 -13.45
CA ARG A 39 -8.79 9.95 -12.66
C ARG A 39 -8.90 9.00 -11.45
N VAL A 40 -8.98 9.55 -10.25
CA VAL A 40 -9.17 8.79 -9.00
C VAL A 40 -10.09 9.52 -8.03
N LYS A 41 -10.67 8.81 -7.06
CA LYS A 41 -11.39 9.40 -5.92
C LYS A 41 -10.45 10.37 -5.20
N SER A 42 -10.97 11.53 -4.82
CA SER A 42 -10.23 12.58 -4.10
C SER A 42 -9.48 12.06 -2.87
N ILE A 43 -10.07 11.12 -2.14
CA ILE A 43 -9.47 10.48 -0.96
C ILE A 43 -8.19 9.69 -1.29
N ASN A 44 -8.07 9.17 -2.51
CA ASN A 44 -6.94 8.37 -2.96
C ASN A 44 -5.87 9.21 -3.66
N ALA A 45 -6.19 10.42 -4.09
CA ALA A 45 -5.24 11.31 -4.75
C ALA A 45 -3.93 11.56 -3.97
N PRO A 46 -3.94 11.92 -2.66
CA PRO A 46 -2.68 12.12 -1.92
C PRO A 46 -1.86 10.83 -1.80
N ILE A 47 -2.52 9.66 -1.79
CA ILE A 47 -1.83 8.36 -1.78
C ILE A 47 -1.19 8.12 -3.14
N LEU A 48 -1.92 8.37 -4.23
CA LEU A 48 -1.42 8.18 -5.59
C LEU A 48 -0.24 9.10 -5.90
N GLU A 49 -0.30 10.36 -5.49
CA GLU A 49 0.81 11.31 -5.61
C GLU A 49 2.07 10.83 -4.88
N ALA A 50 1.91 10.33 -3.64
CA ALA A 50 3.03 9.80 -2.87
C ALA A 50 3.64 8.54 -3.53
N ILE A 51 2.79 7.67 -4.10
CA ILE A 51 3.24 6.51 -4.86
C ILE A 51 4.03 6.96 -6.09
N PHE A 52 3.49 7.87 -6.91
CA PHE A 52 4.18 8.35 -8.11
C PHE A 52 5.48 9.08 -7.79
N LYS A 53 5.53 9.83 -6.70
CA LYS A 53 6.76 10.47 -6.23
C LYS A 53 7.85 9.44 -5.88
N LYS A 54 7.48 8.29 -5.33
CA LYS A 54 8.43 7.28 -4.83
C LYS A 54 8.77 6.20 -5.87
N HIS A 55 7.81 5.85 -6.72
CA HIS A 55 7.87 4.69 -7.61
C HIS A 55 7.71 5.05 -9.09
N SER A 56 7.66 6.35 -9.40
CA SER A 56 7.26 6.87 -10.72
C SER A 56 5.86 6.42 -11.11
N ASP A 57 5.44 6.67 -12.35
CA ASP A 57 4.15 6.18 -12.85
C ASP A 57 4.11 4.64 -12.87
N ILE A 58 3.42 4.06 -11.89
CA ILE A 58 3.27 2.61 -11.74
C ILE A 58 2.34 1.98 -12.78
N ALA A 59 1.56 2.77 -13.52
CA ALA A 59 0.59 2.31 -14.51
C ALA A 59 1.03 2.58 -15.95
N ALA A 60 2.19 3.20 -16.18
CA ALA A 60 2.72 3.54 -17.52
C ALA A 60 2.80 2.35 -18.49
N LYS A 61 3.06 1.14 -17.99
CA LYS A 61 3.17 -0.09 -18.79
C LYS A 61 1.91 -0.97 -18.73
N CYS A 62 0.84 -0.48 -18.13
CA CYS A 62 -0.36 -1.29 -17.90
C CYS A 62 -1.04 -1.65 -19.23
N VAL A 63 -1.24 -2.95 -19.45
CA VAL A 63 -1.78 -3.48 -20.72
C VAL A 63 -3.30 -3.42 -20.81
N PHE A 64 -3.99 -3.11 -19.71
CA PHE A 64 -5.44 -2.99 -19.71
C PHE A 64 -5.92 -1.61 -20.16
N PRO A 65 -7.16 -1.50 -20.68
CA PRO A 65 -7.79 -0.22 -21.02
C PRO A 65 -7.92 0.74 -19.84
N ASP A 66 -8.09 2.03 -20.14
CA ASP A 66 -8.11 3.12 -19.17
C ASP A 66 -9.06 2.89 -17.98
N ALA A 67 -10.28 2.41 -18.23
CA ALA A 67 -11.26 2.16 -17.18
C ALA A 67 -10.74 1.11 -16.16
N MET A 68 -10.15 0.03 -16.65
CA MET A 68 -9.61 -1.03 -15.80
C MET A 68 -8.30 -0.60 -15.15
N ARG A 69 -7.45 0.14 -15.86
CA ARG A 69 -6.21 0.71 -15.32
C ARG A 69 -6.49 1.66 -14.14
N MET A 70 -7.53 2.50 -14.26
CA MET A 70 -7.98 3.36 -13.18
C MET A 70 -8.49 2.55 -11.98
N TYR A 71 -9.30 1.51 -12.21
CA TYR A 71 -9.76 0.62 -11.15
C TYR A 71 -8.59 -0.02 -10.38
N LEU A 72 -7.56 -0.48 -11.09
CA LEU A 72 -6.38 -1.07 -10.45
C LEU A 72 -5.56 -0.04 -9.67
N LEU A 73 -5.44 1.20 -10.17
CA LEU A 73 -4.80 2.29 -9.43
C LEU A 73 -5.54 2.60 -8.12
N GLU A 74 -6.87 2.62 -8.15
CA GLU A 74 -7.70 2.80 -6.97
C GLU A 74 -7.47 1.67 -5.95
N ALA A 75 -7.48 0.41 -6.41
CA ALA A 75 -7.21 -0.74 -5.55
C ALA A 75 -5.81 -0.67 -4.90
N VAL A 76 -4.77 -0.29 -5.66
CA VAL A 76 -3.42 -0.08 -5.11
C VAL A 76 -3.40 1.03 -4.06
N CYS A 77 -4.09 2.15 -4.30
CA CYS A 77 -4.19 3.24 -3.33
C CYS A 77 -4.91 2.79 -2.05
N GLU A 78 -6.00 2.03 -2.19
CA GLU A 78 -6.74 1.50 -1.05
C GLU A 78 -5.90 0.53 -0.20
N ILE A 79 -5.11 -0.36 -0.84
CA ILE A 79 -4.19 -1.25 -0.14
C ILE A 79 -3.13 -0.45 0.64
N VAL A 80 -2.51 0.54 -0.01
CA VAL A 80 -1.51 1.40 0.64
C VAL A 80 -2.12 2.21 1.77
N GLY A 81 -3.36 2.69 1.61
CA GLY A 81 -4.13 3.36 2.65
C GLY A 81 -4.32 2.47 3.89
N ARG A 82 -4.77 1.23 3.70
CA ARG A 82 -4.95 0.24 4.79
C ARG A 82 -3.64 -0.09 5.50
N ILE A 83 -2.53 -0.15 4.76
CA ILE A 83 -1.20 -0.35 5.33
C ILE A 83 -0.80 0.85 6.23
N LYS A 84 -1.03 2.08 5.76
CA LYS A 84 -0.66 3.31 6.48
C LYS A 84 -1.45 3.51 7.77
N THR A 85 -2.74 3.17 7.79
CA THR A 85 -3.58 3.36 8.99
C THR A 85 -3.30 2.35 10.10
N ASN A 86 -2.35 1.43 9.89
CA ASN A 86 -1.96 0.40 10.85
C ASN A 86 -3.16 -0.42 11.37
N GLU A 87 -4.20 -0.57 10.54
CA GLU A 87 -5.29 -1.53 10.80
C GLU A 87 -4.80 -2.95 10.52
N VAL A 88 -3.66 -3.33 11.10
CA VAL A 88 -2.94 -4.57 10.82
C VAL A 88 -3.81 -5.80 11.13
N SER A 89 -4.73 -5.70 12.10
CA SER A 89 -5.70 -6.76 12.39
C SER A 89 -6.72 -6.97 11.25
N ASN A 90 -7.26 -5.90 10.68
CA ASN A 90 -8.15 -5.92 9.50
C ASN A 90 -7.39 -6.24 8.21
N PHE A 91 -6.11 -5.88 8.15
CA PHE A 91 -5.22 -6.20 7.05
C PHE A 91 -4.88 -7.69 6.99
N ILE A 92 -4.56 -8.30 8.14
CA ILE A 92 -4.28 -9.74 8.24
C ILE A 92 -5.50 -10.57 7.86
N SER A 93 -6.70 -10.18 8.28
CA SER A 93 -7.93 -10.91 7.94
C SER A 93 -8.29 -10.85 6.45
N LYS A 94 -7.81 -9.83 5.73
CA LYS A 94 -8.04 -9.64 4.28
C LYS A 94 -6.78 -9.90 3.44
N MET A 95 -5.77 -10.54 4.00
CA MET A 95 -4.47 -10.68 3.35
C MET A 95 -4.55 -11.43 2.02
N GLU A 96 -5.35 -12.50 1.95
CA GLU A 96 -5.59 -13.25 0.72
C GLU A 96 -6.24 -12.39 -0.38
N GLU A 97 -7.26 -11.59 -0.03
CA GLU A 97 -7.90 -10.65 -0.96
C GLU A 97 -6.90 -9.61 -1.50
N ILE A 98 -6.07 -9.06 -0.60
CA ILE A 98 -5.04 -8.08 -0.94
C ILE A 98 -3.97 -8.70 -1.86
N GLU A 99 -3.51 -9.92 -1.56
CA GLU A 99 -2.55 -10.65 -2.39
C GLU A 99 -3.12 -10.96 -3.78
N ASN A 100 -4.40 -11.28 -3.88
CA ASN A 100 -5.08 -11.48 -5.16
C ASN A 100 -5.14 -10.17 -5.97
N GLN A 101 -5.47 -9.04 -5.33
CA GLN A 101 -5.47 -7.73 -6.00
C GLN A 101 -4.07 -7.33 -6.51
N VAL A 102 -3.02 -7.57 -5.72
CA VAL A 102 -1.63 -7.34 -6.17
C VAL A 102 -1.26 -8.25 -7.34
N SER A 103 -1.67 -9.52 -7.31
CA SER A 103 -1.44 -10.46 -8.41
C SER A 103 -2.10 -9.98 -9.71
N VAL A 104 -3.33 -9.47 -9.64
CA VAL A 104 -4.02 -8.90 -10.81
C VAL A 104 -3.26 -7.68 -11.34
N ALA A 105 -2.77 -6.80 -10.47
CA ALA A 105 -1.98 -5.64 -10.88
C ALA A 105 -0.63 -6.04 -11.53
N GLU A 106 0.02 -7.11 -11.07
CA GLU A 106 1.23 -7.65 -11.69
C GLU A 106 0.96 -8.23 -13.09
N VAL A 107 -0.12 -9.01 -13.24
CA VAL A 107 -0.59 -9.52 -14.54
C VAL A 107 -0.92 -8.36 -15.48
N ALA A 108 -1.49 -7.29 -14.95
CA ALA A 108 -1.74 -6.04 -15.66
C ALA A 108 -0.48 -5.28 -16.09
N LYS A 109 0.72 -5.74 -15.71
CA LYS A 109 2.02 -5.06 -15.94
C LYS A 109 2.16 -3.72 -15.22
N MET A 110 1.45 -3.54 -14.11
CA MET A 110 1.71 -2.41 -13.22
C MET A 110 3.00 -2.65 -12.43
N ASN A 111 3.75 -1.58 -12.17
CA ASN A 111 4.98 -1.63 -11.38
C ASN A 111 4.65 -1.67 -9.88
N VAL A 112 4.23 -2.84 -9.39
CA VAL A 112 3.80 -3.07 -8.00
C VAL A 112 4.67 -4.08 -7.24
N ALA A 113 5.85 -4.44 -7.78
CA ALA A 113 6.76 -5.39 -7.14
C ALA A 113 7.20 -4.96 -5.72
N TRP A 114 7.29 -3.65 -5.50
CA TRP A 114 7.58 -3.08 -4.17
C TRP A 114 6.47 -3.37 -3.15
N LEU A 115 5.22 -3.43 -3.60
CA LEU A 115 4.07 -3.76 -2.76
C LEU A 115 4.07 -5.25 -2.43
N ARG A 116 4.36 -6.11 -3.41
CA ARG A 116 4.56 -7.56 -3.20
C ARG A 116 5.62 -7.85 -2.13
N ALA A 117 6.81 -7.25 -2.27
CA ALA A 117 7.90 -7.42 -1.31
C ALA A 117 7.49 -6.96 0.10
N TYR A 118 6.67 -5.91 0.19
CA TYR A 118 6.15 -5.42 1.46
C TYR A 118 5.15 -6.40 2.09
N LEU A 119 4.22 -6.99 1.31
CA LEU A 119 3.29 -8.02 1.79
C LEU A 119 4.03 -9.24 2.32
N GLU A 120 5.06 -9.71 1.61
CA GLU A 120 5.88 -10.85 2.02
C GLU A 120 6.61 -10.59 3.36
N ALA A 121 7.09 -9.36 3.57
CA ALA A 121 7.70 -8.96 4.83
C ALA A 121 6.71 -9.03 6.00
N ILE A 122 5.47 -8.57 5.81
CA ILE A 122 4.41 -8.69 6.81
C ILE A 122 4.09 -10.16 7.09
N HIS A 123 3.97 -10.99 6.06
CA HIS A 123 3.68 -12.41 6.21
C HIS A 123 4.74 -13.12 7.04
N LYS A 124 6.02 -12.84 6.75
CA LYS A 124 7.16 -13.40 7.48
C LYS A 124 7.17 -12.98 8.95
N MET A 125 6.86 -11.72 9.24
CA MET A 125 6.77 -11.22 10.63
C MET A 125 5.62 -11.88 11.41
N ASN A 126 4.44 -12.01 10.81
CA ASN A 126 3.28 -12.65 11.44
C ASN A 126 3.56 -14.13 11.73
N LYS A 127 4.19 -14.86 10.78
CA LYS A 127 4.61 -16.25 10.99
C LYS A 127 5.63 -16.36 12.13
N ALA A 128 6.63 -15.48 12.18
CA ALA A 128 7.64 -15.48 13.24
C ALA A 128 7.03 -15.23 14.63
N GLN A 129 6.09 -14.29 14.75
CA GLN A 129 5.37 -14.03 16.00
C GLN A 129 4.54 -15.24 16.46
N LYS A 130 3.82 -15.90 15.55
CA LYS A 130 3.09 -17.13 15.87
C LYS A 130 4.04 -18.25 16.31
N CYS A 131 5.14 -18.48 15.59
CA CYS A 131 6.13 -19.50 15.96
C CYS A 131 6.73 -19.25 17.35
N GLN A 132 7.04 -18.00 17.71
CA GLN A 132 7.52 -17.66 19.05
C GLN A 132 6.46 -17.95 20.13
N LEU A 133 5.19 -17.69 19.86
CA LEU A 133 4.09 -17.97 20.80
C LEU A 133 3.87 -19.47 21.04
N HIS A 134 4.15 -20.31 20.03
CA HIS A 134 4.02 -21.77 20.11
C HIS A 134 5.23 -22.46 20.76
N LEU A 135 6.39 -21.81 20.83
CA LEU A 135 7.61 -22.35 21.46
C LEU A 135 7.64 -22.23 22.99
N TRP A 136 6.71 -21.47 23.57
CA TRP A 136 6.60 -21.21 25.02
C TRP A 136 5.41 -21.93 25.67
N LYS A 137 4.81 -22.91 24.96
CA LYS A 137 3.78 -23.82 25.47
C LYS A 137 4.35 -25.22 25.55
#